data_AF-A0A1I2E443-F1
#
_entry.id   AF-A0A1I2E443-F1
#
_cell.length_a   1.000
_cell.length_b   1.000
_cell.length_c   1.000
_cell.angle_alpha   90.00
_cell.angle_beta   90.00
_cell.angle_gamma   90.00
#
_symmetry.space_group_name_H-M   'P 1'
#
loop_
_entity.id
_entity.type
_entity.pdbx_description
1 polymer ?
#
loop_
_entity_poly.entity_id
_entity_poly.type
_entity_poly.pdbx_seq_one_letter_code
_entity_poly.pdbx_strand_id
1 'polypeptide(L)'
;MTTRPGSVPAPRFDIARDPMIDAALAEHAPAYVGVSGGKDSQALAYRVCSHLDAIGHMGQRVLIHSDLGRIEWKDSAPVCERLAQRLGWELVTVRRPAGDMVDRWGVRWETNVRRYRALSCVKLIMPWSSASSRFCTSYGERDIVNSACPMSNCHPRAAANAIGLRPYGRRRRGSVN
;
A
#
# COMPACT_ATOMS: atom_id res chain seq x y z
N MET A 1 -7.63 -8.86 36.19
CA MET A 1 -8.63 -7.91 35.66
C MET A 1 -7.88 -6.64 35.28
N THR A 2 -7.25 -6.64 34.09
CA THR A 2 -6.40 -5.54 33.62
C THR A 2 -7.24 -4.62 32.76
N THR A 3 -7.57 -3.45 33.30
CA THR A 3 -8.30 -2.39 32.60
C THR A 3 -7.42 -1.84 31.47
N ARG A 4 -7.92 -1.91 30.23
CA ARG A 4 -7.32 -1.18 29.11
C ARG A 4 -7.35 0.32 29.45
N PRO A 5 -6.26 1.07 29.27
CA PRO A 5 -6.31 2.51 29.41
C PRO A 5 -7.34 3.06 28.43
N GLY A 6 -8.26 3.90 28.94
CA GLY A 6 -9.29 4.54 28.14
C GLY A 6 -8.65 5.39 27.06
N SER A 7 -8.91 5.05 25.80
CA SER A 7 -8.46 5.85 24.66
C SER A 7 -9.20 7.18 24.69
N VAL A 8 -8.47 8.28 24.94
CA VAL A 8 -8.97 9.62 24.64
C VAL A 8 -9.35 9.62 23.15
N PRO A 9 -10.58 10.04 22.79
CA PRO A 9 -10.97 10.08 21.39
C PRO A 9 -10.04 11.06 20.68
N ALA A 10 -9.21 10.53 19.78
CA ALA A 10 -8.30 11.35 19.00
C ALA A 10 -9.11 12.41 18.23
N PRO A 11 -8.59 13.64 18.11
CA PRO A 11 -9.15 14.67 17.25
C PRO A 11 -9.60 14.10 15.89
N ARG A 12 -10.71 14.62 15.38
CA ARG A 12 -11.28 14.15 14.10
C ARG A 12 -10.22 14.28 13.00
N PHE A 13 -9.89 13.16 12.36
CA PHE A 13 -8.87 13.02 11.30
C PHE A 13 -7.40 12.97 11.75
N ASP A 14 -7.15 12.64 13.02
CA ASP A 14 -5.79 12.33 13.47
C ASP A 14 -5.23 11.06 12.83
N ILE A 15 -3.91 11.04 12.74
CA ILE A 15 -3.14 9.89 12.27
C ILE A 15 -2.94 8.97 13.48
N ALA A 16 -3.32 7.70 13.32
CA ALA A 16 -3.02 6.68 14.32
C ALA A 16 -1.50 6.43 14.33
N ARG A 17 -0.89 6.55 15.51
CA ARG A 17 0.55 6.41 15.72
C ARG A 17 0.82 5.49 16.91
N ASP A 18 1.99 4.87 16.88
CA ASP A 18 2.55 4.06 17.97
C ASP A 18 3.74 4.82 18.58
N PRO A 19 4.04 4.69 19.89
CA PRO A 19 5.18 5.37 20.51
C PRO A 19 6.52 5.12 19.81
N MET A 20 6.72 3.96 19.18
CA MET A 20 7.92 3.68 18.40
C MET A 20 8.02 4.54 17.14
N ILE A 21 6.88 4.85 16.51
CA ILE A 21 6.81 5.76 15.36
C ILE A 21 7.12 7.19 15.80
N ASP A 22 6.57 7.61 16.95
CA ASP A 22 6.85 8.94 17.49
C ASP A 22 8.34 9.13 17.80
N ALA A 23 8.98 8.12 18.41
CA ALA A 23 10.43 8.12 18.65
C ALA A 23 11.25 8.20 17.35
N ALA A 24 10.88 7.41 16.34
CA ALA A 24 11.57 7.45 15.04
C ALA A 24 11.41 8.82 14.36
N LEU A 25 10.21 9.39 14.36
CA LEU A 25 9.95 10.70 13.76
C LEU A 25 10.66 11.84 14.49
N ALA A 26 10.81 11.74 15.82
CA ALA A 26 11.59 12.67 16.63
C ALA A 26 13.09 12.62 16.27
N GLU A 27 13.61 11.47 15.87
CA GLU A 27 14.95 11.31 15.32
C GLU A 27 15.09 11.69 13.83
N HIS A 28 14.04 12.29 13.24
CA HIS A 28 13.98 12.64 11.82
C HIS A 28 14.16 11.45 10.87
N ALA A 29 13.66 10.28 11.27
CA ALA A 29 13.54 9.11 10.40
C ALA A 29 12.77 9.43 9.10
N PRO A 30 13.18 8.92 7.94
CA PRO A 30 12.40 9.12 6.71
C PRO A 30 10.95 8.67 6.85
N ALA A 31 10.05 9.46 6.28
CA ALA A 31 8.62 9.22 6.25
C ALA A 31 8.16 8.87 4.84
N TYR A 32 7.58 7.67 4.70
CA TYR A 32 7.05 7.15 3.45
C TYR A 32 5.52 7.08 3.50
N VAL A 33 4.86 7.50 2.42
CA VAL A 33 3.40 7.45 2.31
C VAL A 33 2.99 6.74 1.02
N GLY A 34 2.25 5.63 1.15
CA GLY A 34 1.68 4.93 0.00
C GLY A 34 0.53 5.72 -0.64
N VAL A 35 0.58 5.91 -1.96
CA VAL A 35 -0.44 6.61 -2.73
C VAL A 35 -0.89 5.83 -3.96
N SER A 36 -2.21 5.67 -4.11
CA SER A 36 -2.85 4.89 -5.19
C SER A 36 -3.63 5.75 -6.19
N GLY A 37 -3.51 7.08 -6.11
CA GLY A 37 -4.35 8.02 -6.88
C GLY A 37 -5.76 8.21 -6.31
N GLY A 38 -6.15 7.42 -5.31
CA GLY A 38 -7.43 7.56 -4.62
C GLY A 38 -7.51 8.81 -3.73
N LYS A 39 -8.74 9.29 -3.50
CA LYS A 39 -9.00 10.43 -2.59
C LYS A 39 -8.56 10.18 -1.15
N ASP A 40 -8.67 8.93 -0.68
CA ASP A 40 -8.34 8.57 0.70
C ASP A 40 -6.81 8.62 0.92
N SER A 41 -6.02 8.15 -0.04
CA SER A 41 -4.54 8.24 0.04
C SER A 41 -4.05 9.67 -0.11
N GLN A 42 -4.71 10.50 -0.92
CA GLN A 42 -4.42 11.93 -0.98
C GLN A 42 -4.69 12.62 0.36
N ALA A 43 -5.87 12.37 0.96
CA ALA A 43 -6.22 12.95 2.26
C ALA A 43 -5.22 12.53 3.35
N LEU A 44 -4.78 11.26 3.35
CA LEU A 44 -3.72 10.80 4.23
C LEU A 44 -2.42 11.59 4.01
N ALA A 45 -1.96 11.72 2.76
CA ALA A 45 -0.70 12.41 2.46
C ALA A 45 -0.70 13.87 2.96
N TYR A 46 -1.80 14.60 2.76
CA TYR A 46 -1.95 15.94 3.34
C TYR A 46 -1.89 15.93 4.86
N ARG A 47 -2.56 14.97 5.52
CA ARG A 47 -2.53 14.86 6.98
C ARG A 47 -1.15 14.54 7.50
N VAL A 48 -0.43 13.61 6.86
CA VAL A 48 0.96 13.28 7.21
C VAL A 48 1.83 14.51 7.05
N CYS A 49 1.69 15.26 5.95
CA CYS A 49 2.43 16.51 5.76
C CYS A 49 2.19 17.50 6.91
N SER A 50 0.93 17.82 7.20
CA SER A 50 0.60 18.72 8.31
C SER A 50 1.13 18.23 9.66
N HIS A 51 1.13 16.91 9.89
CA HIS A 51 1.68 16.34 11.11
C HIS A 51 3.20 16.48 11.19
N LEU A 52 3.91 16.17 10.12
CA LEU A 52 5.37 16.29 10.03
C LEU A 52 5.80 17.76 10.19
N ASP A 53 5.05 18.70 9.62
CA ASP A 53 5.30 20.13 9.79
C ASP A 53 5.09 20.57 11.25
N ALA A 54 4.02 20.10 11.89
CA ALA A 54 3.71 20.44 13.28
C ALA A 54 4.76 19.96 14.28
N ILE A 55 5.43 18.83 14.02
CA ILE A 55 6.50 18.31 14.87
C ILE A 55 7.90 18.81 14.46
N GLY A 56 7.99 19.70 13.47
CA GLY A 56 9.28 20.22 12.98
C GLY A 56 10.15 19.14 12.33
N HIS A 57 9.54 18.18 11.64
CA HIS A 57 10.26 17.06 11.05
C HIS A 57 11.12 17.48 9.84
N MET A 58 12.42 17.21 9.92
CA MET A 58 13.43 17.54 8.91
C MET A 58 13.89 16.33 8.08
N GLY A 59 13.37 15.13 8.36
CA GLY A 59 13.69 13.92 7.62
C GLY A 59 13.09 13.91 6.21
N GLN A 60 13.59 12.99 5.37
CA GLN A 60 13.11 12.82 4.00
C GLN A 60 11.64 12.44 3.99
N ARG A 61 10.87 13.01 3.05
CA ARG A 61 9.45 12.76 2.87
C ARG A 61 9.20 12.26 1.46
N VAL A 62 8.66 11.04 1.33
CA VAL A 62 8.54 10.36 0.04
C VAL A 62 7.14 9.79 -0.13
N LEU A 63 6.56 10.02 -1.30
CA LEU A 63 5.37 9.33 -1.77
C LEU A 63 5.76 8.08 -2.54
N ILE A 64 5.13 6.95 -2.25
CA ILE A 64 5.35 5.70 -2.98
C ILE A 64 4.07 5.35 -3.74
N HIS A 65 4.17 5.27 -5.06
CA HIS A 65 3.10 4.82 -5.92
C HIS A 65 3.40 3.42 -6.46
N SER A 66 2.44 2.51 -6.37
CA SER A 66 2.55 1.16 -6.94
C SER A 66 1.86 1.12 -8.30
N ASP A 67 2.65 1.09 -9.37
CA ASP A 67 2.13 0.99 -10.74
C ASP A 67 1.63 -0.44 -10.99
N LEU A 68 0.31 -0.57 -11.15
CA LEU A 68 -0.37 -1.84 -11.38
C LEU A 68 -0.45 -2.23 -12.86
N GLY A 69 0.09 -1.40 -13.76
CA GLY A 69 0.09 -1.61 -15.19
C GLY A 69 -1.32 -1.53 -15.79
N ARG A 70 -1.69 -2.49 -16.63
CA ARG A 70 -2.93 -2.42 -17.43
C ARG A 70 -4.23 -2.38 -16.62
N ILE A 71 -4.20 -2.86 -15.38
CA ILE A 71 -5.40 -2.89 -14.52
C ILE A 71 -5.59 -1.57 -13.76
N GLU A 72 -4.65 -0.64 -13.87
CA GLU A 72 -4.71 0.64 -13.22
C GLU A 72 -5.63 1.63 -13.96
N TRP A 73 -6.26 2.53 -13.21
CA TRP A 73 -6.97 3.65 -13.80
C TRP A 73 -5.95 4.60 -14.45
N LYS A 74 -6.23 5.03 -15.68
CA LYS A 74 -5.35 5.93 -16.45
C LYS A 74 -4.98 7.22 -15.69
N ASP A 75 -5.87 7.70 -14.83
CA ASP A 75 -5.67 8.92 -14.06
C ASP A 75 -4.90 8.72 -12.75
N SER A 76 -4.67 7.49 -12.30
CA SER A 76 -4.01 7.23 -11.00
C SER A 76 -2.62 7.84 -10.93
N ALA A 77 -1.75 7.55 -11.90
CA ALA A 77 -0.39 8.06 -11.94
C ALA A 77 -0.35 9.60 -12.07
N PRO A 78 -1.09 10.24 -13.01
CA PRO A 78 -1.18 11.71 -13.07
C PRO A 78 -1.69 12.36 -11.78
N VAL A 79 -2.60 11.70 -11.05
CA VAL A 79 -3.06 12.19 -9.74
C VAL A 79 -1.95 12.14 -8.69
N CYS A 80 -1.19 11.04 -8.64
CA CYS A 80 -0.04 10.90 -7.74
C CYS A 80 1.04 11.95 -8.03
N GLU A 81 1.34 12.20 -9.30
CA GLU A 81 2.30 13.24 -9.73
C GLU A 81 1.86 14.64 -9.29
N ARG A 82 0.60 15.00 -9.52
CA ARG A 82 0.05 16.28 -9.06
C ARG A 82 0.07 16.41 -7.53
N LEU A 83 -0.17 15.32 -6.81
CA LEU A 83 -0.07 15.30 -5.35
C LEU A 83 1.37 15.57 -4.90
N ALA A 84 2.35 14.90 -5.51
CA ALA A 84 3.78 15.09 -5.22
C ALA A 84 4.22 16.54 -5.45
N GLN A 85 3.83 17.12 -6.59
CA GLN A 85 4.10 18.52 -6.92
C GLN A 85 3.49 19.49 -5.89
N ARG A 86 2.26 19.23 -5.44
CA ARG A 86 1.58 20.08 -4.44
C ARG A 86 2.22 20.00 -3.06
N LEU A 87 2.70 18.82 -2.68
CA LEU A 87 3.37 18.62 -1.39
C LEU A 87 4.86 19.00 -1.43
N GLY A 88 5.45 19.10 -2.62
CA GLY A 88 6.89 19.27 -2.80
C GLY A 88 7.68 18.02 -2.39
N TRP A 89 7.08 16.84 -2.49
CA TRP A 89 7.70 15.57 -2.06
C TRP A 89 8.15 14.77 -3.27
N GLU A 90 9.18 13.94 -3.06
CA GLU A 90 9.62 12.98 -4.06
C GLU A 90 8.54 11.91 -4.29
N LEU A 91 8.28 11.56 -5.55
CA LEU A 91 7.40 10.45 -5.92
C LEU A 91 8.22 9.29 -6.47
N VAL A 92 8.22 8.17 -5.74
CA VAL A 92 8.81 6.92 -6.17
C VAL A 92 7.72 6.01 -6.72
N THR A 93 7.73 5.78 -8.03
CA THR A 93 6.84 4.82 -8.68
C THR A 93 7.53 3.46 -8.79
N VAL A 94 6.89 2.44 -8.24
CA VAL A 94 7.43 1.08 -8.26
C VAL A 94 6.54 0.16 -9.04
N ARG A 95 7.19 -0.57 -9.94
CA ARG A 95 6.55 -1.54 -10.82
C ARG A 95 7.18 -2.90 -10.58
N ARG A 96 6.37 -3.94 -10.68
CA ARG A 96 6.84 -5.31 -10.57
C ARG A 96 7.71 -5.69 -11.78
N PRO A 97 8.92 -6.26 -11.58
CA PRO A 97 9.79 -6.69 -12.70
C PRO A 97 9.16 -7.78 -13.58
N ALA A 98 8.44 -8.73 -12.98
CA ALA A 98 7.88 -9.88 -13.68
C ALA A 98 6.50 -9.62 -14.34
N GLY A 99 6.24 -8.38 -14.74
CA GLY A 99 5.01 -7.96 -15.42
C GLY A 99 3.82 -7.69 -14.49
N ASP A 100 2.71 -7.29 -15.10
CA ASP A 100 1.48 -6.88 -14.44
C ASP A 100 0.51 -8.06 -14.16
N MET A 101 -0.66 -7.76 -13.60
CA MET A 101 -1.67 -8.78 -13.29
C MET A 101 -2.16 -9.52 -14.54
N VAL A 102 -2.27 -8.83 -15.67
CA VAL A 102 -2.75 -9.40 -16.93
C VAL A 102 -1.69 -10.35 -17.51
N ASP A 103 -0.40 -10.04 -17.36
CA ASP A 103 0.69 -10.96 -17.75
C ASP A 103 0.60 -12.27 -16.97
N ARG A 104 0.36 -12.17 -15.65
CA ARG A 104 0.17 -13.36 -14.81
C ARG A 104 -1.07 -14.16 -15.22
N TRP A 105 -2.17 -13.49 -15.56
CA TRP A 105 -3.36 -14.17 -16.07
C TRP A 105 -3.05 -14.91 -17.38
N GLY A 106 -2.26 -14.31 -18.28
CA GLY A 106 -1.78 -14.95 -19.50
C GLY A 106 -0.99 -16.23 -19.24
N VAL A 107 0.05 -16.16 -18.39
CA VAL A 107 0.86 -17.34 -18.02
C VAL A 107 0.01 -18.44 -17.37
N ARG A 108 -0.92 -18.05 -16.49
CA ARG A 108 -1.84 -18.98 -15.83
C ARG A 108 -2.76 -19.65 -16.83
N TRP A 109 -3.29 -18.90 -17.78
CA TRP A 109 -4.14 -19.43 -18.84
C TRP A 109 -3.39 -20.49 -19.65
N GLU A 110 -2.23 -20.15 -20.17
CA GLU A 110 -1.42 -21.05 -20.99
C GLU A 110 -1.08 -22.34 -20.24
N THR A 111 -0.66 -22.22 -18.97
CA THR A 111 -0.34 -23.37 -18.12
C THR A 111 -1.56 -24.26 -17.89
N ASN A 112 -2.74 -23.69 -17.61
CA ASN A 112 -3.96 -24.47 -17.37
C ASN A 112 -4.49 -25.13 -18.65
N VAL A 113 -4.39 -24.46 -19.81
CA VAL A 113 -4.71 -25.07 -21.10
C VAL A 113 -3.79 -26.25 -21.39
N ARG A 114 -2.48 -26.12 -21.15
CA ARG A 114 -1.51 -27.21 -21.32
C ARG A 114 -1.86 -28.41 -20.44
N ARG A 115 -2.16 -28.17 -19.16
CA ARG A 115 -2.54 -29.22 -18.20
C ARG A 115 -3.82 -29.93 -18.58
N TYR A 116 -4.82 -29.18 -19.03
CA TYR A 116 -6.10 -29.73 -19.46
C TYR A 116 -5.95 -30.57 -20.73
N ARG A 117 -5.20 -30.08 -21.73
CA ARG A 117 -4.87 -30.83 -22.95
C ARG A 117 -4.11 -32.13 -22.66
N ALA A 118 -3.22 -32.11 -21.67
CA ALA A 118 -2.48 -33.29 -21.22
C ALA A 118 -3.32 -34.24 -20.32
N LEU A 119 -4.62 -33.96 -20.13
CA LEU A 119 -5.52 -34.70 -19.23
C LEU A 119 -5.02 -34.82 -17.78
N SER A 120 -4.09 -33.95 -17.37
CA SER A 120 -3.53 -33.89 -16.01
C SER A 120 -4.46 -33.18 -15.01
N CYS A 121 -5.57 -32.60 -15.48
CA CYS A 121 -6.62 -32.05 -14.66
C CYS A 121 -7.98 -32.20 -15.33
N VAL A 122 -9.02 -32.48 -14.54
CA VAL A 122 -10.38 -32.75 -15.03
C VAL A 122 -11.13 -31.46 -15.40
N LYS A 123 -10.72 -30.32 -14.85
CA LYS A 123 -11.37 -29.02 -15.07
C LYS A 123 -10.36 -28.00 -15.59
N LEU A 124 -10.78 -27.24 -16.59
CA LEU A 124 -10.05 -26.08 -17.05
C LEU A 124 -10.17 -24.96 -16.03
N ILE A 125 -9.05 -24.58 -15.43
CA ILE A 125 -8.99 -23.54 -14.41
C ILE A 125 -8.83 -22.18 -15.11
N MET A 126 -9.79 -21.28 -14.89
CA MET A 126 -9.76 -19.93 -15.47
C MET A 126 -8.62 -19.08 -14.87
N PRO A 127 -8.09 -18.12 -15.65
CA PRO A 127 -6.93 -17.34 -15.24
C PRO A 127 -7.25 -16.25 -14.21
N TRP A 128 -8.53 -15.90 -14.07
CA TRP A 128 -8.99 -14.79 -13.24
C TRP A 128 -8.74 -15.00 -11.74
N SER A 129 -8.52 -13.89 -11.05
CA SER A 129 -8.52 -13.86 -9.59
C SER A 129 -9.90 -14.22 -9.04
N SER A 130 -9.93 -14.89 -7.88
CA SER A 130 -11.18 -15.24 -7.19
C SER A 130 -11.07 -14.97 -5.69
N ALA A 131 -12.19 -15.04 -4.96
CA ALA A 131 -12.18 -14.89 -3.51
C ALA A 131 -11.26 -15.91 -2.81
N SER A 132 -11.10 -17.10 -3.40
CA SER A 132 -10.24 -18.20 -2.94
C SER A 132 -8.82 -18.14 -3.54
N SER A 133 -8.62 -17.37 -4.62
CA SER A 133 -7.35 -17.15 -5.29
C SER A 133 -7.12 -15.64 -5.42
N ARG A 134 -6.79 -15.01 -4.29
CA ARG A 134 -6.67 -13.56 -4.15
C ARG A 134 -5.32 -13.04 -4.64
N PHE A 135 -5.02 -13.24 -5.91
CA PHE A 135 -3.81 -12.69 -6.52
C PHE A 135 -3.75 -11.18 -6.29
N CYS A 136 -4.87 -10.47 -6.43
CA CYS A 136 -4.94 -9.01 -6.20
C CYS A 136 -4.47 -8.56 -4.80
N THR A 137 -4.35 -9.46 -3.82
CA THR A 137 -3.86 -9.14 -2.46
C THR A 137 -2.38 -9.45 -2.27
N SER A 138 -1.84 -10.50 -2.91
CA SER A 138 -0.38 -10.76 -3.03
C SER A 138 0.32 -9.87 -4.07
N TYR A 139 -0.42 -8.91 -4.61
CA TYR A 139 -0.03 -7.95 -5.65
C TYR A 139 -0.39 -6.52 -5.24
N GLY A 140 -0.85 -6.34 -4.00
CA GLY A 140 -1.29 -5.04 -3.54
C GLY A 140 -0.11 -4.11 -3.31
N GLU A 141 -0.45 -2.83 -3.18
CA GLU A 141 0.43 -1.72 -2.79
C GLU A 141 1.37 -2.09 -1.61
N ARG A 142 0.99 -3.02 -0.73
CA ARG A 142 1.84 -3.51 0.38
C ARG A 142 3.10 -4.25 -0.08
N ASP A 143 2.99 -5.18 -1.03
CA ASP A 143 4.14 -5.97 -1.48
C ASP A 143 5.06 -5.13 -2.37
N ILE A 144 4.46 -4.20 -3.12
CA ILE A 144 5.20 -3.24 -3.93
C ILE A 144 5.87 -2.18 -3.06
N VAL A 145 5.18 -1.58 -2.08
CA VAL A 145 5.78 -0.65 -1.10
C VAL A 145 6.87 -1.34 -0.29
N ASN A 146 6.73 -2.61 0.08
CA ASN A 146 7.80 -3.36 0.74
C ASN A 146 9.00 -3.65 -0.19
N SER A 147 8.78 -3.76 -1.51
CA SER A 147 9.87 -3.89 -2.50
C SER A 147 10.48 -2.54 -2.91
N ALA A 148 9.68 -1.47 -2.84
CA ALA A 148 10.02 -0.09 -3.15
C ALA A 148 10.81 0.57 -2.04
N CYS A 149 10.44 0.24 -0.79
CA CYS A 149 11.13 0.66 0.39
C CYS A 149 12.33 -0.28 0.54
N PRO A 150 13.56 0.18 0.28
CA PRO A 150 14.75 -0.59 0.56
C PRO A 150 15.00 -0.51 2.08
N MET A 151 14.01 -0.92 2.90
CA MET A 151 14.15 -0.98 4.36
C MET A 151 15.29 -1.92 4.76
N SER A 152 15.72 -2.83 3.88
CA SER A 152 16.85 -3.72 4.13
C SER A 152 18.21 -3.15 3.75
N ASN A 153 18.31 -2.14 2.87
CA ASN A 153 19.62 -1.73 2.33
C ASN A 153 19.92 -0.23 2.30
N CYS A 154 18.94 0.66 2.49
CA CYS A 154 19.22 2.08 2.28
C CYS A 154 19.48 2.86 3.56
N HIS A 155 18.87 2.54 4.71
CA HIS A 155 19.06 3.35 5.93
C HIS A 155 19.25 2.47 7.18
N PRO A 156 20.35 2.66 7.95
CA PRO A 156 20.56 1.97 9.23
C PRO A 156 19.64 2.46 10.36
N ARG A 157 18.65 3.33 10.07
CA ARG A 157 17.70 3.91 11.03
C ARG A 157 16.27 3.50 10.68
N ALA A 158 15.41 3.45 11.70
CA ALA A 158 13.98 3.17 11.56
C ALA A 158 13.33 4.10 10.52
N ALA A 159 12.29 3.60 9.84
CA ALA A 159 11.51 4.35 8.85
C ALA A 159 10.01 4.31 9.22
N ALA A 160 9.30 5.41 9.01
CA ALA A 160 7.85 5.49 9.25
C ALA A 160 7.09 5.29 7.94
N ASN A 161 6.10 4.37 7.92
CA ASN A 161 5.24 4.11 6.76
C ASN A 161 3.78 4.40 7.11
N ALA A 162 3.13 5.28 6.36
CA ALA A 162 1.72 5.62 6.53
C ALA A 162 0.83 5.00 5.43
N ILE A 163 -0.31 4.42 5.84
CA ILE A 163 -1.27 3.75 4.95
C ILE A 163 -2.70 4.24 5.25
N GLY A 164 -3.47 4.52 4.20
CA GLY A 164 -4.80 5.15 4.27
C GLY A 164 -5.93 4.17 4.59
N LEU A 165 -5.85 3.47 5.73
CA LEU A 165 -6.89 2.54 6.15
C LEU A 165 -7.97 3.23 7.00
N ARG A 166 -9.24 3.08 6.60
CA ARG A 166 -10.40 3.55 7.37
C ARG A 166 -11.01 2.42 8.20
N PRO A 167 -11.41 2.65 9.46
CA PRO A 167 -12.11 1.64 10.28
C PRO A 167 -13.37 1.06 9.59
N TYR A 168 -14.12 1.88 8.86
CA TYR A 168 -15.33 1.45 8.15
C TYR A 168 -15.05 0.66 6.86
N GLY A 169 -13.85 0.77 6.28
CA GLY A 169 -13.46 0.06 5.06
C GLY A 169 -13.14 -1.42 5.29
N ARG A 170 -13.05 -1.85 6.55
CA ARG A 170 -12.78 -3.24 6.94
C ARG A 170 -14.05 -3.86 7.52
N ARG A 171 -15.07 -4.13 6.69
CA ARG A 171 -16.03 -5.19 7.05
C ARG A 171 -15.25 -6.50 7.13
N ARG A 172 -14.79 -6.87 8.33
CA ARG A 172 -14.71 -8.30 8.68
C ARG A 172 -16.11 -8.82 8.41
N ARG A 173 -16.31 -9.58 7.33
CA ARG A 173 -17.48 -10.46 7.25
C ARG A 173 -17.36 -11.34 8.49
N GLY A 174 -18.29 -11.20 9.42
CA GLY A 174 -18.36 -12.07 10.58
C GLY A 174 -18.28 -13.51 10.10
N SER A 175 -17.45 -14.31 10.76
CA SER A 175 -17.68 -15.74 10.74
C SER A 175 -19.02 -15.95 11.43
N VAL A 176 -20.02 -16.33 10.65
CA VAL A 176 -21.09 -17.16 11.18
C VAL A 176 -20.49 -18.55 11.28
N ASN A 177 -20.08 -18.89 12.50
CA ASN A 177 -20.22 -20.16 13.19
C ASN A 177 -19.55 -20.02 14.55
#